data_AF-A0A6J4TFR4-F1
#
_entry.id   AF-A0A6J4TFR4-F1
#
_cell.length_a   1.000
_cell.length_b   1.000
_cell.length_c   1.000
_cell.angle_alpha   90.00
_cell.angle_beta   90.00
_cell.angle_gamma   90.00
#
_symmetry.space_group_name_H-M   'P 1'
#
loop_
_entity.id
_entity.type
_entity.pdbx_description
1 polymer ?
#
loop_
_entity_poly.entity_id
_entity_poly.type
_entity_poly.pdbx_seq_one_letter_code
_entity_poly.pdbx_strand_id
1 'polypeptide(L)'
;GRPRLPGSLAGSSAPLIAGVRRLVGLGAPVEQAVGAATVVPARLVSSSERAAGRLSPGGPADVCVLDDRLEVVRTLVAGAPPPG
;
A
#
# COMPACT_ATOMS: atom_id res chain seq x y z
N GLY A 1 -14.93 -9.17 26.10
CA GLY A 1 -14.88 -8.95 24.64
C GLY A 1 -16.28 -8.78 24.12
N ARG A 2 -16.55 -7.81 23.22
CA ARG A 2 -17.91 -7.62 22.66
C ARG A 2 -18.26 -8.81 21.75
N PRO A 3 -19.44 -9.44 21.91
CA PRO A 3 -19.87 -10.52 21.04
C PRO A 3 -20.03 -10.01 19.61
N ARG A 4 -19.50 -10.77 18.63
CA ARG A 4 -19.71 -10.50 17.20
C ARG A 4 -21.07 -11.05 16.79
N LEU A 5 -21.90 -10.22 16.17
CA LEU A 5 -23.18 -10.66 15.61
C LEU A 5 -22.94 -11.52 14.37
N PRO A 6 -23.75 -12.58 14.16
CA PRO A 6 -23.72 -13.33 12.90
C PRO A 6 -24.01 -12.37 11.73
N GLY A 7 -23.11 -12.34 10.74
CA GLY A 7 -23.16 -11.40 9.61
C GLY A 7 -22.28 -10.15 9.74
N SER A 8 -21.56 -9.98 10.87
CA SER A 8 -20.57 -8.90 10.99
C SER A 8 -19.34 -9.14 10.09
N LEU A 9 -18.84 -8.09 9.43
CA LEU A 9 -17.61 -8.13 8.65
C LEU A 9 -16.42 -8.44 9.57
N ALA A 10 -15.78 -9.59 9.36
CA ALA A 10 -14.64 -10.07 10.12
C ALA A 10 -13.31 -9.75 9.41
N GLY A 11 -13.14 -8.52 8.94
CA GLY A 11 -11.98 -8.06 8.18
C GLY A 11 -12.16 -8.10 6.67
N SER A 12 -11.09 -7.81 5.93
CA SER A 12 -11.06 -7.82 4.47
C SER A 12 -9.94 -8.71 3.98
N SER A 13 -10.21 -9.53 2.96
CA SER A 13 -9.20 -10.28 2.20
C SER A 13 -8.72 -9.54 0.95
N ALA A 14 -9.19 -8.31 0.72
CA ALA A 14 -8.82 -7.57 -0.47
C ALA A 14 -7.34 -7.16 -0.42
N PRO A 15 -6.57 -7.35 -1.50
CA PRO A 15 -5.19 -6.90 -1.56
C PRO A 15 -5.14 -5.37 -1.53
N LEU A 16 -4.05 -4.80 -1.00
CA LEU A 16 -3.92 -3.34 -0.84
C LEU A 16 -4.09 -2.58 -2.16
N ILE A 17 -3.57 -3.14 -3.27
CA ILE A 17 -3.72 -2.57 -4.62
C ILE A 17 -5.18 -2.45 -5.06
N ALA A 18 -6.06 -3.35 -4.62
CA ALA A 18 -7.50 -3.25 -4.91
C ALA A 18 -8.14 -2.06 -4.16
N GLY A 19 -7.59 -1.64 -3.02
CA GLY A 19 -7.98 -0.40 -2.35
C GLY A 19 -7.59 0.84 -3.15
N VAL A 20 -6.34 0.87 -3.65
CA VAL A 20 -5.84 1.96 -4.50
C VAL A 20 -6.71 2.10 -5.77
N ARG A 21 -6.95 0.99 -6.48
CA ARG A 21 -7.80 1.00 -7.68
C ARG A 21 -9.22 1.49 -7.41
N ARG A 22 -9.80 1.09 -6.28
CA ARG A 22 -11.14 1.57 -5.87
C ARG A 22 -11.16 3.07 -5.64
N LEU A 23 -10.17 3.62 -4.93
CA LEU A 23 -10.09 5.07 -4.71
C LEU A 23 -9.95 5.82 -6.04
N VAL A 24 -9.08 5.35 -6.94
CA VAL A 24 -8.93 5.95 -8.28
C VAL A 24 -10.22 5.85 -9.09
N GLY A 25 -10.90 4.69 -9.07
CA GLY A 25 -12.19 4.50 -9.73
C GLY A 25 -13.32 5.37 -9.17
N LEU A 26 -13.19 5.86 -7.94
CA LEU A 26 -14.09 6.85 -7.33
C LEU A 26 -13.70 8.30 -7.65
N GLY A 27 -12.65 8.52 -8.45
CA GLY A 27 -12.21 9.85 -8.90
C GLY A 27 -11.07 10.46 -8.08
N ALA A 28 -10.47 9.73 -7.14
CA ALA A 28 -9.28 10.24 -6.45
C ALA A 28 -8.07 10.32 -7.39
N PRO A 29 -7.25 11.38 -7.31
CA PRO A 29 -5.95 11.42 -7.99
C PRO A 29 -5.08 10.22 -7.62
N VAL A 30 -4.34 9.68 -8.59
CA VAL A 30 -3.51 8.48 -8.41
C VAL A 30 -2.49 8.68 -7.28
N GLU A 31 -1.89 9.86 -7.20
CA GLU A 31 -0.90 10.22 -6.19
C GLU A 31 -1.50 10.18 -4.77
N GLN A 32 -2.75 10.61 -4.62
CA GLN A 32 -3.45 10.56 -3.33
C GLN A 32 -3.83 9.13 -2.96
N ALA A 33 -4.32 8.34 -3.91
CA ALA A 33 -4.67 6.94 -3.68
C ALA A 33 -3.44 6.09 -3.32
N VAL A 34 -2.32 6.29 -4.04
CA VAL A 34 -1.03 5.66 -3.71
C VAL A 34 -0.50 6.17 -2.38
N GLY A 35 -0.59 7.47 -2.12
CA GLY A 35 -0.16 8.07 -0.85
C GLY A 35 -0.89 7.49 0.36
N ALA A 36 -2.20 7.27 0.25
CA ALA A 36 -3.02 6.62 1.26
C ALA A 36 -2.58 5.18 1.57
N ALA A 37 -1.98 4.49 0.60
CA ALA A 37 -1.46 3.13 0.76
C ALA A 37 0.04 3.07 1.13
N THR A 38 0.75 4.21 1.13
CA THR A 38 2.22 4.25 1.28
C THR A 38 2.67 5.26 2.34
N VAL A 39 2.90 6.52 1.96
CA VAL A 39 3.49 7.55 2.82
C VAL A 39 2.61 7.89 4.04
N VAL A 40 1.29 7.85 3.88
CA VAL A 40 0.34 8.16 4.97
C VAL A 40 0.48 7.14 6.11
N PRO A 41 0.31 5.82 5.90
CA PRO A 41 0.51 4.85 6.97
C PRO A 41 1.96 4.83 7.47
N ALA A 42 2.96 5.00 6.61
CA ALA A 42 4.36 5.03 7.02
C ALA A 42 4.67 6.14 8.04
N ARG A 43 4.12 7.34 7.85
CA ARG A 43 4.25 8.47 8.78
C ARG A 43 3.58 8.22 10.13
N LEU A 44 2.54 7.39 10.17
CA LEU A 44 1.83 7.07 11.41
C LEU A 44 2.60 6.06 12.27
N VAL A 45 3.35 5.15 11.64
CA VAL A 45 4.02 4.04 12.33
C VAL A 45 5.53 4.23 12.50
N SER A 46 6.14 5.17 11.76
CA SER A 46 7.58 5.43 11.81
C SER A 46 7.89 6.89 12.09
N SER A 47 8.85 7.12 12.98
CA SER A 47 9.40 8.45 13.29
C SER A 47 10.72 8.76 12.56
N SER A 48 11.14 7.88 11.63
CA SER A 48 12.44 7.99 10.96
C SER A 48 12.33 8.65 9.59
N GLU A 49 13.26 9.55 9.26
CA GLU A 49 13.43 10.13 7.92
C GLU A 49 13.78 9.07 6.85
N ARG A 50 14.26 7.88 7.26
CA ARG A 50 14.51 6.70 6.40
C ARG A 50 13.35 5.69 6.40
N ALA A 51 12.14 6.13 6.74
CA ALA A 51 10.96 5.28 6.74
C ALA A 51 10.57 4.82 5.32
N ALA A 52 9.85 3.69 5.26
CA ALA A 52 9.23 3.18 4.03
C ALA A 52 8.17 4.14 3.48
N GLY A 53 7.64 3.84 2.29
CA GLY A 53 6.53 4.61 1.70
C GLY A 53 6.96 5.90 0.98
N ARG A 54 8.26 6.15 0.82
CA ARG A 54 8.80 7.21 -0.02
C ARG A 54 9.93 6.69 -0.90
N LEU A 55 9.95 7.11 -2.16
CA LEU A 55 11.07 6.88 -3.07
C LEU A 55 12.04 8.06 -2.97
N SER A 56 13.21 7.81 -2.39
CA SER A 56 14.30 8.78 -2.32
C SER A 56 15.66 8.08 -2.20
N PRO A 57 16.73 8.66 -2.77
CA PRO A 57 18.08 8.14 -2.57
C PRO A 57 18.41 7.95 -1.09
N GLY A 58 19.03 6.81 -0.75
CA GLY A 58 19.37 6.46 0.64
C GLY A 58 18.23 5.92 1.50
N GLY A 59 17.00 5.85 0.95
CA GLY A 59 15.86 5.17 1.58
C GLY A 59 15.83 3.65 1.30
N PRO A 60 14.90 2.92 1.93
CA PRO A 60 14.69 1.49 1.64
C PRO A 60 14.24 1.29 0.20
N ALA A 61 14.80 0.29 -0.48
CA ALA A 61 14.44 -0.09 -1.84
C ALA A 61 13.22 -1.04 -1.88
N ASP A 62 12.18 -0.67 -1.14
CA ASP A 62 10.89 -1.35 -1.14
C ASP A 62 9.98 -0.70 -2.19
N VAL A 63 9.85 -1.34 -3.35
CA VAL A 63 9.25 -0.75 -4.55
C VAL A 63 8.20 -1.69 -5.14
N CYS A 64 7.04 -1.14 -5.48
CA CYS A 64 6.02 -1.81 -6.27
C CYS A 64 5.89 -1.10 -7.61
N VAL A 65 6.15 -1.81 -8.71
CA VAL A 65 6.01 -1.31 -10.08
C VAL A 65 4.61 -1.67 -10.56
N LEU A 66 3.87 -0.66 -10.99
CA LEU A 66 2.52 -0.79 -11.51
C LEU A 66 2.48 -0.45 -13.00
N ASP A 67 1.56 -1.06 -13.73
CA ASP A 67 1.22 -0.62 -15.10
C ASP A 67 0.14 0.48 -15.08
N ASP A 68 -0.26 0.96 -16.26
CA ASP A 68 -1.27 2.01 -16.42
C ASP A 68 -2.67 1.59 -15.93
N ARG A 69 -2.91 0.28 -15.75
CA ARG A 69 -4.14 -0.27 -15.17
C ARG A 69 -4.02 -0.49 -13.66
N LEU A 70 -2.90 -0.06 -13.06
CA LEU A 70 -2.55 -0.27 -11.67
C LEU A 70 -2.42 -1.77 -11.32
N GLU A 71 -2.07 -2.61 -12.29
CA GLU A 71 -1.66 -4.00 -12.07
C GLU A 71 -0.23 -4.08 -11.56
N VAL A 72 0.02 -4.97 -10.58
CA VAL A 72 1.37 -5.16 -10.03
C VAL A 72 2.20 -5.93 -11.04
N VAL A 73 3.21 -5.27 -11.60
CA VAL A 73 4.17 -5.86 -12.55
C VAL A 73 5.35 -6.49 -11.81
N ARG A 74 5.81 -5.83 -10.73
CA ARG A 74 6.95 -6.29 -9.93
C ARG A 74 6.90 -5.73 -8.53
N THR A 75 7.36 -6.53 -7.57
CA THR A 75 7.66 -6.08 -6.21
C THR A 75 9.13 -6.29 -5.93
N LEU A 76 9.76 -5.32 -5.30
CA LEU A 76 11.10 -5.39 -4.75
C LEU A 76 11.01 -5.12 -3.25
N VAL A 77 11.70 -5.93 -2.45
CA VAL A 77 11.89 -5.75 -1.01
C VAL A 77 13.39 -5.66 -0.78
N ALA A 78 13.85 -4.56 -0.17
CA ALA A 78 15.27 -4.24 -0.03
C ALA A 78 16.07 -4.35 -1.35
N GLY A 79 15.43 -4.02 -2.48
CA GLY A 79 16.06 -4.01 -3.82
C GLY A 79 16.04 -5.35 -4.56
N ALA A 80 15.48 -6.41 -3.99
CA ALA A 80 15.39 -7.73 -4.62
C ALA A 80 13.94 -8.25 -4.69
N PRO A 81 13.59 -9.14 -5.64
CA PRO A 81 12.30 -9.82 -5.62
C PRO A 81 12.09 -10.54 -4.27
N PRO A 82 10.88 -10.51 -3.70
CA PRO A 82 10.60 -11.26 -2.48
C PRO A 82 10.75 -12.77 -2.74
N PRO A 83 11.07 -13.56 -1.70
CA PRO A 83 11.08 -15.02 -1.83
C PRO A 83 9.70 -15.52 -2.25
N GLY A 84 9.69 -16.58 -3.08
CA GLY A 84 8.47 -17.25 -3.55
C GLY A 84 7.78 -18.08 -2.48
#